data_AF-A0A2H0BL37-F1
#
_entry.id   AF-A0A2H0BL37-F1
#
_cell.length_a   1.000
_cell.length_b   1.000
_cell.length_c   1.000
_cell.angle_alpha   90.00
_cell.angle_beta   90.00
_cell.angle_gamma   90.00
#
_symmetry.space_group_name_H-M   'P 1'
#
loop_
_entity.id
_entity.type
_entity.pdbx_description
1 polymer ?
#
loop_
_entity_poly.entity_id
_entity_poly.type
_entity_poly.pdbx_seq_one_letter_code
_entity_poly.pdbx_strand_id
1 'polypeptide(L)'
;MIANDFKIDFEKKKISYIGKDGTIYSAIELYSFLQDTFDEPENMMYEIPIKALSSTQYKLINGWTIDEQARKYLKEGILVAPLPST
;
A
#
# COMPACT_ATOMS: atom_id res chain seq x y z
N MET A 1 -14.60 2.17 3.00
CA MET A 1 -13.78 2.82 1.96
C MET A 1 -12.35 2.48 2.30
N ILE A 2 -11.49 2.21 1.32
CA ILE A 2 -10.13 1.71 1.61
C ILE A 2 -9.35 2.59 2.61
N ALA A 3 -9.55 3.91 2.59
CA ALA A 3 -8.95 4.86 3.54
C ALA A 3 -9.35 4.64 5.03
N ASN A 4 -10.50 4.04 5.30
CA ASN A 4 -10.92 3.69 6.68
C ASN A 4 -10.38 2.32 7.11
N ASP A 5 -10.05 1.46 6.14
CA ASP A 5 -9.70 0.06 6.35
C ASP A 5 -8.18 -0.15 6.28
N PHE A 6 -7.43 0.80 5.73
CA PHE A 6 -5.96 0.80 5.67
C PHE A 6 -5.38 2.00 6.42
N LYS A 7 -4.32 1.74 7.18
CA LYS A 7 -3.55 2.74 7.92
C LYS A 7 -2.13 2.82 7.36
N ILE A 8 -1.62 4.05 7.22
CA ILE A 8 -0.26 4.35 6.78
C ILE A 8 0.51 4.90 7.99
N ASP A 9 1.55 4.19 8.41
CA ASP A 9 2.51 4.66 9.41
C ASP A 9 3.76 5.19 8.70
N PHE A 10 3.80 6.51 8.46
CA PHE A 10 4.89 7.19 7.74
C PHE A 10 6.26 7.05 8.41
N GLU A 11 6.31 7.08 9.74
CA GLU A 11 7.56 6.91 10.49
C GLU A 11 8.16 5.50 10.31
N LYS A 12 7.30 4.48 10.31
CA LYS A 12 7.71 3.07 10.18
C LYS A 12 7.73 2.61 8.72
N LYS A 13 7.33 3.47 7.79
CA LYS A 13 7.10 3.14 6.37
C LYS A 13 6.30 1.85 6.23
N LYS A 14 5.17 1.77 6.93
CA LYS A 14 4.36 0.55 7.03
C LYS A 14 2.90 0.81 6.68
N ILE A 15 2.32 -0.10 5.91
CA ILE A 15 0.90 -0.13 5.56
C ILE A 15 0.25 -1.32 6.28
N SER A 16 -0.83 -1.06 7.01
CA SER A 16 -1.54 -2.06 7.82
C SER A 16 -3.03 -2.02 7.54
N TYR A 17 -3.70 -3.17 7.64
CA TYR A 17 -5.16 -3.26 7.54
C TYR A 17 -5.77 -3.19 8.93
N ILE A 18 -6.70 -2.27 9.13
CA ILE A 18 -7.44 -2.01 10.37
C ILE A 18 -8.96 -2.20 10.21
N GLY A 19 -9.40 -2.58 9.01
CA GLY A 19 -10.80 -2.84 8.71
C GLY A 19 -11.38 -3.99 9.53
N LYS A 20 -12.70 -3.92 9.80
CA LYS A 20 -13.41 -4.89 10.66
C LYS A 20 -14.38 -5.78 9.89
N ASP A 21 -14.87 -5.30 8.74
CA ASP A 21 -15.90 -5.98 7.94
C ASP A 21 -15.32 -7.03 6.96
N GLY A 22 -14.00 -7.19 6.91
CA GLY A 22 -13.34 -8.16 6.03
C GLY A 22 -13.48 -7.85 4.54
N THR A 23 -13.76 -6.58 4.20
CA THR A 23 -13.86 -6.13 2.81
C THR A 23 -12.53 -6.37 2.09
N ILE A 24 -12.62 -6.99 0.92
CA ILE A 24 -11.48 -7.28 0.06
C ILE A 24 -11.39 -6.18 -1.00
N TYR A 25 -10.20 -5.61 -1.15
CA TYR A 25 -9.90 -4.53 -2.09
C TYR A 25 -8.99 -5.02 -3.21
N SER A 26 -8.94 -4.28 -4.30
CA SER A 26 -8.03 -4.55 -5.41
C SER A 26 -6.67 -3.91 -5.17
N ALA A 27 -5.58 -4.47 -5.70
CA ALA A 27 -4.26 -3.83 -5.57
C ALA A 27 -4.22 -2.44 -6.24
N ILE A 28 -5.02 -2.23 -7.29
CA ILE A 28 -5.22 -0.92 -7.92
C ILE A 28 -5.92 0.07 -7.00
N GLU A 29 -6.89 -0.37 -6.19
CA GLU A 29 -7.57 0.51 -5.22
C GLU A 29 -6.59 0.95 -4.13
N LEU A 30 -5.74 0.04 -3.64
CA LEU A 30 -4.66 0.40 -2.72
C LEU A 30 -3.67 1.37 -3.37
N TYR A 31 -3.30 1.13 -4.63
CA TYR A 31 -2.40 2.02 -5.36
C TYR A 31 -3.00 3.43 -5.49
N SER A 32 -4.24 3.55 -5.92
CA SER A 32 -4.94 4.85 -6.04
C SER A 32 -5.04 5.56 -4.69
N PHE A 33 -5.36 4.83 -3.62
CA PHE A 33 -5.38 5.39 -2.26
C PHE A 33 -4.01 5.94 -1.85
N LEU A 34 -2.94 5.17 -2.05
CA LEU A 34 -1.59 5.62 -1.73
C LEU A 34 -1.14 6.79 -2.61
N GLN A 35 -1.58 6.88 -3.87
CA GLN A 35 -1.30 8.06 -4.67
C GLN A 35 -2.00 9.30 -4.12
N ASP A 36 -3.29 9.19 -3.82
CA ASP A 36 -4.11 10.29 -3.30
C ASP A 36 -3.54 10.82 -1.97
N THR A 37 -3.22 9.93 -1.04
CA THR A 37 -2.65 10.33 0.26
C THR A 37 -1.29 11.01 0.13
N PHE A 38 -0.43 10.58 -0.79
CA PHE A 38 0.90 11.18 -0.95
C PHE A 38 0.90 12.42 -1.85
N ASP A 39 -0.19 12.67 -2.57
CA ASP A 39 -0.43 13.92 -3.29
C ASP A 39 -0.96 15.03 -2.36
N GLU A 40 -1.35 14.70 -1.12
CA GLU A 40 -1.74 15.72 -0.14
C GLU A 40 -0.55 16.60 0.27
N PRO A 41 -0.71 17.94 0.40
CA PRO A 41 0.38 18.87 0.67
C PRO A 41 1.22 18.53 1.90
N GLU A 42 0.57 18.01 2.94
CA GLU A 42 1.21 17.58 4.19
C GLU A 42 2.08 16.33 4.02
N ASN A 43 1.82 15.52 3.00
CA ASN A 43 2.49 14.25 2.74
C ASN A 43 3.47 14.31 1.56
N MET A 44 3.47 15.39 0.77
CA MET A 44 4.39 15.58 -0.37
C MET A 44 5.88 15.55 0.02
N MET A 45 6.22 15.74 1.31
CA MET A 45 7.58 15.59 1.82
C MET A 45 8.06 14.14 1.94
N TYR A 46 7.14 13.17 1.88
CA TYR A 46 7.46 11.76 1.95
C TYR A 46 7.63 11.13 0.58
N GLU A 47 8.53 10.15 0.49
CA GLU A 47 8.71 9.39 -0.73
C GLU A 47 7.52 8.46 -1.00
N ILE A 48 6.99 8.49 -2.23
CA ILE A 48 5.87 7.65 -2.67
C ILE A 48 6.18 6.17 -2.37
N PRO A 49 5.27 5.42 -1.74
CA PRO A 49 5.56 4.10 -1.19
C PRO A 49 5.43 2.97 -2.20
N ILE A 50 4.79 3.22 -3.34
CA ILE A 50 4.34 2.19 -4.28
C ILE A 50 4.66 2.62 -5.72
N LYS A 51 5.06 1.63 -6.54
CA LYS A 51 5.31 1.79 -7.97
C LYS A 51 4.50 0.78 -8.75
N ALA A 52 3.75 1.24 -9.74
CA ALA A 52 3.12 0.35 -10.72
C ALA A 52 4.20 -0.26 -11.65
N LEU A 53 4.25 -1.59 -11.71
CA LEU A 53 5.06 -2.34 -12.67
C LEU A 53 4.25 -2.72 -13.91
N SER A 54 2.94 -2.93 -13.75
CA SER A 54 1.96 -3.22 -14.80
C SER A 54 0.55 -2.89 -14.27
N SER A 55 -0.48 -2.97 -15.11
CA SER A 55 -1.87 -2.66 -14.73
C SER A 55 -2.39 -3.48 -13.54
N THR A 56 -1.78 -4.64 -13.28
CA THR A 56 -2.11 -5.54 -12.17
C THR A 56 -0.90 -5.89 -11.30
N GLN A 57 0.24 -5.21 -11.45
CA GLN A 57 1.43 -5.51 -10.64
C GLN A 57 1.97 -4.25 -10.02
N TYR A 58 2.12 -4.27 -8.71
CA TYR A 58 2.54 -3.12 -7.92
C TYR A 58 3.65 -3.54 -6.97
N LYS A 59 4.63 -2.68 -6.75
CA LYS A 59 5.77 -2.96 -5.88
C LYS A 59 5.89 -1.88 -4.84
N LEU A 60 6.05 -2.30 -3.58
CA LEU A 60 6.44 -1.36 -2.52
C LEU A 60 7.92 -1.04 -2.66
N ILE A 61 8.22 0.25 -2.60
CA ILE A 61 9.56 0.83 -2.80
C ILE A 61 9.94 1.69 -1.60
N ASN A 62 11.13 2.30 -1.61
CA ASN A 62 11.57 3.28 -0.60
C ASN A 62 11.55 2.76 0.85
N GLY A 63 11.72 1.44 1.03
CA GLY A 63 11.70 0.77 2.33
C GLY A 63 10.30 0.49 2.88
N TRP A 64 9.25 0.72 2.10
CA TRP A 64 7.88 0.49 2.54
C TRP A 64 7.54 -0.99 2.62
N THR A 65 6.78 -1.33 3.66
CA THR A 65 6.31 -2.69 3.92
C THR A 65 4.80 -2.70 4.11
N ILE A 66 4.19 -3.86 3.88
CA ILE A 66 2.76 -4.09 4.12
C ILE A 66 2.57 -5.37 4.94
N ASP A 67 1.73 -5.28 5.96
CA ASP A 67 1.41 -6.43 6.83
C ASP A 67 0.85 -7.61 6.04
N GLU A 68 1.16 -8.82 6.48
CA GLU A 68 0.63 -10.03 5.87
C GLU A 68 -0.90 -10.07 5.94
N GLN A 69 -1.48 -9.60 7.06
CA GLN A 69 -2.93 -9.48 7.18
C GLN A 69 -3.50 -8.54 6.12
N ALA A 70 -2.85 -7.40 5.87
CA ALA A 70 -3.28 -6.46 4.84
C ALA A 70 -3.22 -7.08 3.44
N ARG A 71 -2.22 -7.92 3.15
CA ARG A 71 -2.13 -8.67 1.89
C ARG A 71 -3.30 -9.63 1.68
N LYS A 72 -3.87 -10.21 2.75
CA LYS A 72 -5.02 -11.13 2.66
C LYS A 72 -6.30 -10.43 2.21
N TYR A 73 -6.41 -9.12 2.45
CA TYR A 73 -7.54 -8.29 2.03
C TYR A 73 -7.31 -7.60 0.69
N LEU A 74 -6.32 -8.05 -0.09
CA LEU A 74 -6.05 -7.58 -1.44
C LEU A 74 -6.29 -8.72 -2.45
N LYS A 75 -7.39 -8.63 -3.20
CA LYS A 75 -7.67 -9.49 -4.35
C LYS A 75 -7.03 -8.87 -5.57
N GLU A 76 -6.33 -9.68 -6.36
CA GLU A 76 -5.84 -9.28 -7.68
C GLU A 76 -4.75 -8.21 -7.67
N GLY A 77 -3.56 -8.72 -7.95
CA GLY A 77 -2.37 -7.95 -8.25
C GLY A 77 -1.21 -8.34 -7.36
N ILE A 78 -0.06 -8.58 -7.99
CA ILE A 78 1.11 -9.06 -7.25
C ILE A 78 1.74 -7.87 -6.54
N LEU A 79 1.57 -7.79 -5.22
CA LEU A 79 2.40 -6.95 -4.36
C LEU A 79 3.73 -7.64 -4.11
N VAL A 80 4.70 -7.31 -4.94
CA VAL A 80 6.07 -7.82 -4.79
C VAL A 80 6.71 -7.05 -3.63
N ALA A 81 7.03 -7.74 -2.54
CA ALA A 81 7.89 -7.18 -1.49
C ALA A 81 9.29 -6.91 -2.08
N PRO A 82 10.03 -5.91 -1.60
CA PRO A 82 11.45 -5.81 -1.96
C PRO A 82 12.13 -7.14 -1.60
N LEU A 83 12.79 -7.76 -2.59
CA LEU A 83 13.61 -8.95 -2.37
C LEU A 83 14.69 -8.60 -1.32
N PRO A 84 14.99 -9.49 -0.37
CA PRO A 84 16.17 -9.30 0.47
C PRO A 84 17.39 -9.24 -0.44
N SER A 85 18.21 -8.21 -0.29
CA SER A 85 19.48 -8.10 -0.99
C SER A 85 20.38 -9.25 -0.54
N THR A 86 20.61 -10.22 -1.42
CA THR A 86 21.62 -11.29 -1.25
C THR A 86 23.02 -10.70 -1.38
#